data_AF-A0A967KWJ8-F1
#
_entry.id   AF-A0A967KWJ8-F1
#
_cell.length_a   1.000
_cell.length_b   1.000
_cell.length_c   1.000
_cell.angle_alpha   90.00
_cell.angle_beta   90.00
_cell.angle_gamma   90.00
#
_symmetry.space_group_name_H-M   'P 1'
#
loop_
_entity.id
_entity.type
_entity.pdbx_description
1 polymer ?
#
loop_
_entity_poly.entity_id
_entity_poly.type
_entity_poly.pdbx_seq_one_letter_code
_entity_poly.pdbx_strand_id
1 'polypeptide(L)'
;MLKSVKTSVLSLVLVALFACITDVKAQIVGDLNADHVVDSKDVQAFAWQWLAPYCQTLDCIANLDGVSGVNMADFALLANNWQKVEPHVVINEFMASNASQPPFDPNELLDGNGESSDWIEIYNPTDTTINLSGWYLTDNKKDLTKWQFPNGLQVEPGEFLIVFASQKTFEEYPHNYPYLDPNGHYHTNFELDKGGDYLALVADDGNTIAHQYVPEYPQQLTNISYGMAQHATTLVPTGAIASYHVPNSGDAGLGTDWTELGFDDSAWNTGSTGFGFGSEFGTDVQQQMQNVNASLWIRIEFDLGEIDPALFETMMLRMRYEDGFVAYLNGRYLTERNAPGLPLPWNSTALTDRPIEDSLVFEEINLLAYLNLLKSGINVLAIHGLNDI
;
A
#
# COMPACT_ATOMS: atom_id res chain seq x y z
N MET A 1 3.98 -35.46 -36.44
CA MET A 1 3.23 -35.08 -35.22
C MET A 1 3.92 -33.87 -34.64
N LEU A 2 3.42 -32.67 -34.94
CA LEU A 2 3.97 -31.43 -34.40
C LEU A 2 3.35 -31.20 -33.02
N LYS A 3 4.09 -31.50 -31.95
CA LYS A 3 3.88 -30.94 -30.61
C LYS A 3 5.24 -30.44 -30.16
N SER A 4 5.53 -29.18 -30.45
CA SER A 4 6.75 -28.52 -29.96
C SER A 4 6.53 -27.01 -30.00
N VAL A 5 5.75 -26.53 -29.05
CA VAL A 5 5.95 -25.25 -28.38
C VAL A 5 5.43 -25.47 -26.96
N LYS A 6 6.29 -25.96 -26.06
CA LYS A 6 6.04 -25.88 -24.60
C LYS A 6 6.72 -24.59 -24.19
N THR A 7 5.96 -23.57 -23.90
CA THR A 7 6.46 -22.23 -23.59
C THR A 7 6.19 -22.03 -22.12
N SER A 8 7.10 -22.50 -21.26
CA SER A 8 6.99 -22.16 -19.85
C SER A 8 7.03 -20.63 -19.79
N VAL A 9 6.00 -19.97 -19.26
CA VAL A 9 5.97 -18.52 -19.09
C VAL A 9 5.92 -18.32 -17.59
N LEU A 10 7.03 -17.96 -16.94
CA LEU A 10 6.96 -17.55 -15.54
C LEU A 10 7.24 -16.06 -15.40
N SER A 11 6.22 -15.24 -15.62
CA SER A 11 6.31 -13.78 -15.50
C SER A 11 5.51 -13.36 -14.27
N LEU A 12 6.15 -12.59 -13.40
CA LEU A 12 5.61 -12.29 -12.09
C LEU A 12 5.67 -10.79 -11.79
N VAL A 13 4.64 -10.31 -11.11
CA VAL A 13 4.65 -9.00 -10.45
C VAL A 13 4.14 -9.19 -9.03
N LEU A 14 4.97 -8.90 -8.02
CA LEU A 14 4.51 -8.79 -6.64
C LEU A 14 4.17 -7.33 -6.40
N VAL A 15 2.92 -7.05 -6.07
CA VAL A 15 2.43 -5.70 -5.80
C VAL A 15 1.99 -5.63 -4.35
N ALA A 16 2.45 -4.62 -3.63
CA ALA A 16 1.90 -4.26 -2.33
C ALA A 16 1.34 -2.85 -2.41
N LEU A 17 0.26 -2.65 -1.67
CA LEU A 17 -0.48 -1.40 -1.66
C LEU A 17 -0.36 -0.86 -0.25
N PHE A 18 0.11 0.36 -0.13
CA PHE A 18 0.14 1.07 1.14
C PHE A 18 -0.77 2.30 1.03
N ALA A 19 -1.40 2.64 2.16
CA ALA A 19 -1.82 4.01 2.37
C ALA A 19 -0.56 4.89 2.30
N CYS A 20 -0.60 5.99 1.55
CA CYS A 20 0.46 6.97 1.60
C CYS A 20 0.36 7.73 2.93
N ILE A 21 0.72 7.07 4.01
CA ILE A 21 0.94 7.72 5.30
C ILE A 21 2.43 8.07 5.31
N THR A 22 2.77 9.28 4.88
CA THR A 22 4.01 9.86 5.39
C THR A 22 3.75 10.25 6.83
N ASP A 23 3.88 9.30 7.75
CA ASP A 23 3.99 9.63 9.15
C ASP A 23 5.32 9.12 9.68
N VAL A 24 6.34 9.96 9.51
CA VAL A 24 7.35 10.04 10.57
C VAL A 24 6.90 11.15 11.50
N LYS A 25 6.05 10.73 12.44
CA LYS A 25 5.66 11.35 13.72
C LYS A 25 4.81 12.61 13.68
N ALA A 26 3.54 12.44 14.04
CA ALA A 26 2.97 13.15 15.19
C ALA A 26 2.00 12.30 16.05
N GLN A 27 2.36 11.05 16.39
CA GLN A 27 1.68 10.33 17.47
C GLN A 27 1.55 11.26 18.68
N ILE A 28 0.30 11.50 19.12
CA ILE A 28 0.03 12.40 20.23
C ILE A 28 0.89 11.95 21.41
N VAL A 29 1.69 12.85 21.97
CA VAL A 29 2.53 12.50 23.13
C VAL A 29 1.61 12.00 24.25
N GLY A 30 1.66 10.71 24.55
CA GLY A 30 0.79 10.07 25.54
C GLY A 30 -0.35 9.23 24.99
N ASP A 31 -0.55 9.14 23.68
CA ASP A 31 -1.35 8.08 23.05
C ASP A 31 -0.48 6.83 22.98
N LEU A 32 -0.67 5.92 23.93
CA LEU A 32 0.16 4.73 24.13
C LEU A 32 -0.44 3.49 23.51
N ASN A 33 -1.73 3.54 23.15
CA ASN A 33 -2.44 2.42 22.53
C ASN A 33 -2.62 2.60 21.01
N ALA A 34 -2.21 3.75 20.47
CA ALA A 34 -2.30 4.14 19.07
C ALA A 34 -3.75 4.18 18.56
N ASP A 35 -4.71 4.57 19.41
CA ASP A 35 -6.10 4.82 19.03
C ASP A 35 -6.40 6.29 18.71
N HIS A 36 -5.33 7.10 18.57
CA HIS A 36 -5.35 8.51 18.20
C HIS A 36 -6.12 9.40 19.18
N VAL A 37 -6.30 8.93 20.42
CA VAL A 37 -6.92 9.67 21.53
C VAL A 37 -6.12 9.41 22.79
N VAL A 38 -5.79 10.47 23.56
CA VAL A 38 -5.22 10.27 24.90
C VAL A 38 -6.34 10.15 25.93
N ASP A 39 -6.67 8.93 26.34
CA ASP A 39 -7.77 8.64 27.26
C ASP A 39 -7.39 7.69 28.41
N SER A 40 -8.42 7.17 29.09
CA SER A 40 -8.25 6.28 30.23
C SER A 40 -7.53 4.96 29.91
N LYS A 41 -7.53 4.52 28.66
CA LYS A 41 -6.80 3.35 28.18
C LYS A 41 -5.30 3.65 28.13
N ASP A 42 -4.90 4.86 27.77
CA ASP A 42 -3.49 5.27 27.82
C ASP A 42 -3.00 5.39 29.24
N VAL A 43 -3.82 5.90 30.16
CA VAL A 43 -3.47 5.89 31.59
C VAL A 43 -3.29 4.46 32.10
N GLN A 44 -4.08 3.49 31.61
CA GLN A 44 -3.91 2.08 31.97
C GLN A 44 -2.61 1.51 31.39
N ALA A 45 -2.33 1.75 30.10
CA ALA A 45 -1.10 1.34 29.44
C ALA A 45 0.14 1.93 30.12
N PHE A 46 0.07 3.23 30.46
CA PHE A 46 1.08 3.97 31.18
C PHE A 46 1.34 3.37 32.56
N ALA A 47 0.28 3.11 33.35
CA ALA A 47 0.40 2.53 34.67
C ALA A 47 1.03 1.13 34.65
N TRP A 48 0.72 0.31 33.64
CA TRP A 48 1.35 -1.00 33.47
C TRP A 48 2.85 -0.88 33.19
N GLN A 49 3.26 0.05 32.32
CA GLN A 49 4.67 0.25 31.99
C GLN A 49 5.45 0.91 33.13
N TRP A 50 4.84 1.83 33.89
CA TRP A 50 5.47 2.42 35.07
C TRP A 50 5.86 1.36 36.11
N LEU A 51 4.96 0.41 36.36
CA LEU A 51 5.17 -0.64 37.35
C LEU A 51 6.09 -1.77 36.86
N ALA A 52 6.45 -1.78 35.56
CA ALA A 52 7.31 -2.79 34.97
C ALA A 52 8.79 -2.51 35.29
N PRO A 53 9.51 -3.42 35.99
CA PRO A 53 10.89 -3.17 36.41
C PRO A 53 11.87 -2.90 35.26
N TYR A 54 11.58 -3.41 34.05
CA TYR A 54 12.42 -3.20 32.88
C TYR A 54 12.23 -1.82 32.23
N CYS A 55 11.07 -1.18 32.38
CA CYS A 55 10.79 0.17 31.84
C CYS A 55 11.42 1.30 32.66
N GLN A 56 12.09 0.96 33.76
CA GLN A 56 12.90 1.89 34.55
C GLN A 56 14.34 2.02 34.00
N THR A 57 14.75 1.11 33.09
CA THR A 57 16.12 1.04 32.56
C THR A 57 16.20 0.85 31.05
N LEU A 58 15.11 0.43 30.40
CA LEU A 58 14.98 0.26 28.95
C LEU A 58 13.97 1.27 28.41
N ASP A 59 14.13 1.66 27.14
CA ASP A 59 13.23 2.61 26.47
C ASP A 59 11.89 1.94 26.16
N CYS A 60 10.85 2.33 26.90
CA CYS A 60 9.48 1.84 26.75
C CYS A 60 8.60 2.94 26.16
N ILE A 61 7.48 2.59 25.52
CA ILE A 61 6.60 3.56 24.83
C ILE A 61 6.07 4.65 25.78
N ALA A 62 5.88 4.32 27.07
CA ALA A 62 5.47 5.28 28.10
C ALA A 62 6.60 6.21 28.61
N ASN A 63 7.84 6.07 28.12
CA ASN A 63 8.97 6.98 28.38
C ASN A 63 8.88 8.16 27.40
N LEU A 64 7.90 9.02 27.63
CA LEU A 64 7.48 10.09 26.74
C LEU A 64 8.51 11.22 26.61
N ASP A 65 9.33 11.46 27.64
CA ASP A 65 10.41 12.47 27.58
C ASP A 65 11.76 11.90 27.13
N GLY A 66 11.87 10.57 27.01
CA GLY A 66 13.11 9.88 26.64
C GLY A 66 14.17 9.87 27.75
N VAL A 67 13.82 10.26 28.98
CA VAL A 67 14.74 10.50 30.08
C VAL A 67 14.38 9.67 31.31
N SER A 68 15.32 8.81 31.71
CA SER A 68 15.29 8.11 33.01
C SER A 68 14.11 7.14 33.21
N GLY A 69 13.61 6.54 32.13
CA GLY A 69 12.55 5.52 32.20
C GLY A 69 11.21 6.08 32.67
N VAL A 70 10.17 5.24 32.69
CA VAL A 70 8.79 5.68 32.91
C VAL A 70 8.60 6.22 34.34
N ASN A 71 8.31 7.52 34.45
CA ASN A 71 8.20 8.24 35.71
C ASN A 71 7.17 9.40 35.66
N MET A 72 7.14 10.22 36.72
CA MET A 72 6.12 11.28 36.88
C MET A 72 6.23 12.40 35.82
N ALA A 73 7.42 12.62 35.25
CA ALA A 73 7.60 13.55 34.15
C ALA A 73 6.82 13.08 32.91
N ASP A 74 6.87 11.77 32.61
CA ASP A 74 6.09 11.19 31.51
C ASP A 74 4.59 11.28 31.78
N PHE A 75 4.14 11.06 33.02
CA PHE A 75 2.72 11.22 33.35
C PHE A 75 2.26 12.66 33.15
N ALA A 76 3.11 13.64 33.46
CA ALA A 76 2.79 15.04 33.20
C ALA A 76 2.67 15.31 31.69
N LEU A 77 3.49 14.68 30.85
CA LEU A 77 3.36 14.76 29.39
C LEU A 77 2.07 14.12 28.90
N LEU A 78 1.70 12.94 29.38
CA LEU A 78 0.42 12.29 29.07
C LEU A 78 -0.76 13.18 29.50
N ALA A 79 -0.75 13.67 30.73
CA ALA A 79 -1.81 14.52 31.27
C ALA A 79 -1.95 15.86 30.53
N ASN A 80 -0.84 16.45 30.07
CA ASN A 80 -0.87 17.66 29.23
C ASN A 80 -1.55 17.44 27.88
N ASN A 81 -1.60 16.18 27.41
CA ASN A 81 -2.28 15.80 26.18
C ASN A 81 -3.61 15.10 26.46
N TRP A 82 -4.13 15.11 27.69
CA TRP A 82 -5.38 14.44 28.03
C TRP A 82 -6.55 14.88 27.14
N GLN A 83 -7.27 13.90 26.57
CA GLN A 83 -8.36 14.07 25.59
C GLN A 83 -7.94 14.78 24.30
N LYS A 84 -6.64 14.92 24.04
CA LYS A 84 -6.18 15.30 22.72
C LYS A 84 -6.48 14.15 21.78
N VAL A 85 -7.25 14.46 20.75
CA VAL A 85 -7.54 13.59 19.62
C VAL A 85 -6.64 14.06 18.49
N GLU A 86 -5.98 13.13 17.81
CA GLU A 86 -5.42 13.38 16.50
C GLU A 86 -6.56 13.12 15.55
N PRO A 87 -7.13 14.18 14.96
CA PRO A 87 -8.30 13.99 14.14
C PRO A 87 -7.88 13.30 12.85
N HIS A 88 -8.07 11.98 12.82
CA HIS A 88 -7.69 11.10 11.74
C HIS A 88 -8.78 11.13 10.66
N VAL A 89 -8.86 12.26 9.97
CA VAL A 89 -9.63 12.49 8.76
C VAL A 89 -8.65 12.71 7.62
N VAL A 90 -8.93 12.11 6.48
CA VAL A 90 -7.96 12.05 5.37
C VAL A 90 -8.54 12.60 4.10
N ILE A 91 -7.67 13.05 3.19
CA ILE A 91 -8.07 13.34 1.81
C ILE A 91 -7.99 12.02 1.05
N ASN A 92 -9.12 11.35 0.89
CA ASN A 92 -9.20 10.01 0.34
C ASN A 92 -9.04 9.98 -1.17
N GLU A 93 -9.56 10.95 -1.91
CA GLU A 93 -9.47 10.98 -3.36
C GLU A 93 -9.62 12.42 -3.86
N PHE A 94 -9.15 12.72 -5.07
CA PHE A 94 -9.40 13.98 -5.75
C PHE A 94 -9.33 13.80 -7.26
N MET A 95 -9.88 14.76 -8.00
CA MET A 95 -9.72 14.86 -9.46
C MET A 95 -9.29 16.29 -9.79
N ALA A 96 -8.05 16.45 -10.27
CA ALA A 96 -7.46 17.76 -10.61
C ALA A 96 -7.50 18.09 -12.11
N SER A 97 -8.32 17.35 -12.86
CA SER A 97 -8.54 17.60 -14.28
C SER A 97 -9.88 16.98 -14.68
N ASN A 98 -10.97 17.57 -14.23
CA ASN A 98 -12.29 17.16 -14.68
C ASN A 98 -12.70 17.96 -15.95
N ALA A 99 -13.01 17.26 -17.04
CA ALA A 99 -13.37 17.86 -18.33
C ALA A 99 -14.48 17.11 -19.06
N SER A 100 -15.32 16.40 -18.32
CA SER A 100 -16.44 15.62 -18.88
C SER A 100 -17.41 16.50 -19.68
N GLN A 101 -17.92 15.94 -20.78
CA GLN A 101 -18.80 16.61 -21.73
C GLN A 101 -20.06 15.79 -22.00
N PRO A 102 -21.21 16.40 -22.32
CA PRO A 102 -22.41 15.68 -22.71
C PRO A 102 -22.20 14.80 -23.96
N PRO A 103 -22.77 13.58 -24.01
CA PRO A 103 -23.53 12.92 -22.94
C PRO A 103 -22.61 12.42 -21.82
N PHE A 104 -22.97 12.71 -20.57
CA PHE A 104 -22.20 12.29 -19.40
C PHE A 104 -22.33 10.78 -19.16
N ASP A 105 -21.26 10.18 -18.61
CA ASP A 105 -21.31 8.82 -18.08
C ASP A 105 -22.30 8.75 -16.90
N PRO A 106 -23.06 7.66 -16.71
CA PRO A 106 -23.93 7.49 -15.55
C PRO A 106 -23.28 7.71 -14.18
N ASN A 107 -21.96 7.52 -14.07
CA ASN A 107 -21.21 7.70 -12.82
C ASN A 107 -20.44 9.03 -12.75
N GLU A 108 -20.69 9.96 -13.69
CA GLU A 108 -20.03 11.26 -13.70
C GLU A 108 -20.44 12.10 -12.49
N LEU A 109 -19.46 12.62 -11.75
CA LEU A 109 -19.69 13.55 -10.66
C LEU A 109 -19.70 14.99 -11.18
N LEU A 110 -20.87 15.61 -11.18
CA LEU A 110 -21.06 17.03 -11.51
C LEU A 110 -21.38 17.82 -10.23
N ASP A 111 -20.99 19.09 -10.21
CA ASP A 111 -21.38 19.99 -9.14
C ASP A 111 -22.87 20.39 -9.22
N GLY A 112 -23.35 21.12 -8.21
CA GLY A 112 -24.72 21.60 -8.13
C GLY A 112 -25.14 22.60 -9.20
N ASN A 113 -24.20 23.09 -10.01
CA ASN A 113 -24.46 23.92 -11.18
C ASN A 113 -24.45 23.11 -12.50
N GLY A 114 -24.14 21.81 -12.43
CA GLY A 114 -24.05 20.91 -13.57
C GLY A 114 -22.70 20.99 -14.30
N GLU A 115 -21.67 21.52 -13.64
CA GLU A 115 -20.31 21.65 -14.18
C GLU A 115 -19.44 20.46 -13.74
N SER A 116 -18.52 20.03 -14.61
CA SER A 116 -17.49 19.02 -14.31
C SER A 116 -16.31 19.69 -13.60
N SER A 117 -16.55 20.15 -12.37
CA SER A 117 -15.53 20.77 -11.51
C SER A 117 -14.53 19.74 -10.98
N ASP A 118 -13.30 20.18 -10.73
CA ASP A 118 -12.35 19.42 -9.91
C ASP A 118 -12.94 19.21 -8.51
N TRP A 119 -12.55 18.13 -7.83
CA TRP A 119 -13.12 17.78 -6.54
C TRP A 119 -12.11 17.08 -5.64
N ILE A 120 -12.38 17.13 -4.34
CA ILE A 120 -11.61 16.55 -3.25
C ILE A 120 -12.60 15.77 -2.38
N GLU A 121 -12.30 14.50 -2.13
CA GLU A 121 -13.02 13.62 -1.22
C GLU A 121 -12.27 13.50 0.10
N ILE A 122 -13.02 13.69 1.19
CA ILE A 122 -12.54 13.60 2.55
C ILE A 122 -13.22 12.41 3.21
N TYR A 123 -12.45 11.59 3.92
CA TYR A 123 -12.93 10.37 4.54
C TYR A 123 -12.65 10.39 6.04
N ASN A 124 -13.66 10.01 6.82
CA ASN A 124 -13.50 9.70 8.24
C ASN A 124 -13.37 8.17 8.42
N PRO A 125 -12.16 7.61 8.51
CA PRO A 125 -11.93 6.18 8.79
C PRO A 125 -12.21 5.75 10.23
N THR A 126 -12.47 6.69 11.14
CA THR A 126 -12.61 6.38 12.57
C THR A 126 -14.01 5.84 12.91
N ASP A 127 -14.16 5.34 14.13
CA ASP A 127 -15.46 4.93 14.69
C ASP A 127 -16.19 6.07 15.41
N THR A 128 -15.69 7.31 15.32
CA THR A 128 -16.27 8.50 15.95
C THR A 128 -16.55 9.62 14.94
N THR A 129 -17.56 10.43 15.21
CA THR A 129 -17.88 11.60 14.37
C THR A 129 -16.76 12.65 14.48
N ILE A 130 -16.21 13.08 13.35
CA ILE A 130 -15.19 14.14 13.30
C ILE A 130 -15.84 15.47 12.97
N ASN A 131 -15.54 16.50 13.78
CA ASN A 131 -15.98 17.88 13.54
C ASN A 131 -14.90 18.65 12.77
N LEU A 132 -15.21 19.08 11.55
CA LEU A 132 -14.32 19.85 10.68
C LEU A 132 -14.52 21.37 10.81
N SER A 133 -15.30 21.83 11.79
CA SER A 133 -15.52 23.27 12.00
C SER A 133 -14.20 24.00 12.17
N GLY A 134 -13.94 24.97 11.29
CA GLY A 134 -12.76 25.83 11.37
C GLY A 134 -11.47 25.22 10.82
N TRP A 135 -11.49 23.98 10.35
CA TRP A 135 -10.38 23.34 9.64
C TRP A 135 -10.12 23.97 8.28
N TYR A 136 -9.02 23.60 7.63
CA TYR A 136 -8.62 24.17 6.35
C TYR A 136 -8.26 23.14 5.30
N LEU A 137 -8.55 23.47 4.03
CA LEU A 137 -7.91 22.88 2.86
C LEU A 137 -6.94 23.89 2.24
N THR A 138 -5.81 23.38 1.73
CA THR A 138 -4.84 24.20 1.02
C THR A 138 -4.16 23.41 -0.09
N ASP A 139 -3.86 24.11 -1.19
CA ASP A 139 -2.97 23.68 -2.26
C ASP A 139 -1.58 24.37 -2.17
N ASN A 140 -1.34 25.17 -1.13
CA ASN A 140 -0.17 26.03 -1.01
C ASN A 140 0.53 25.85 0.33
N LYS A 141 1.69 25.19 0.31
CA LYS A 141 2.50 24.93 1.51
C LYS A 141 2.93 26.19 2.28
N LYS A 142 2.86 27.38 1.66
CA LYS A 142 3.18 28.67 2.31
C LYS A 142 1.96 29.36 2.92
N ASP A 143 0.76 28.85 2.68
CA ASP A 143 -0.50 29.36 3.21
C ASP A 143 -1.40 28.18 3.61
N LEU A 144 -1.23 27.71 4.85
CA LEU A 144 -1.96 26.56 5.38
C LEU A 144 -3.44 26.84 5.66
N THR A 145 -3.86 28.11 5.62
CA THR A 145 -5.20 28.56 5.99
C THR A 145 -6.02 29.04 4.79
N LYS A 146 -5.66 28.58 3.58
CA LYS A 146 -6.16 29.14 2.31
C LYS A 146 -7.69 29.08 2.18
N TRP A 147 -8.31 27.94 2.51
CA TRP A 147 -9.76 27.79 2.51
C TRP A 147 -10.23 27.13 3.80
N GLN A 148 -11.22 27.72 4.49
CA GLN A 148 -11.71 27.23 5.78
C GLN A 148 -13.06 26.55 5.65
N PHE A 149 -13.22 25.39 6.29
CA PHE A 149 -14.51 24.73 6.44
C PHE A 149 -15.48 25.54 7.32
N PRO A 150 -16.78 25.52 7.01
CA PRO A 150 -17.77 26.25 7.79
C PRO A 150 -18.03 25.61 9.15
N ASN A 151 -18.53 26.43 10.08
CA ASN A 151 -18.93 25.98 11.40
C ASN A 151 -20.10 24.97 11.33
N GLY A 152 -20.03 23.95 12.17
CA GLY A 152 -21.03 22.90 12.32
C GLY A 152 -20.85 21.70 11.39
N LEU A 153 -19.86 21.73 10.49
CA LEU A 153 -19.60 20.63 9.56
C LEU A 153 -19.01 19.41 10.29
N GLN A 154 -19.64 18.27 10.10
CA GLN A 154 -19.26 17.00 10.71
C GLN A 154 -19.25 15.90 9.66
N VAL A 155 -18.35 14.93 9.84
CA VAL A 155 -18.26 13.71 9.03
C VAL A 155 -18.45 12.53 9.98
N GLU A 156 -19.52 11.76 9.76
CA GLU A 156 -19.84 10.59 10.59
C GLU A 156 -18.82 9.46 10.41
N PRO A 157 -18.76 8.49 11.33
CA PRO A 157 -17.87 7.33 11.22
C PRO A 157 -18.02 6.59 9.88
N GLY A 158 -16.93 6.37 9.17
CA GLY A 158 -16.92 5.65 7.89
C GLY A 158 -17.54 6.40 6.71
N GLU A 159 -17.94 7.66 6.88
CA GLU A 159 -18.57 8.46 5.83
C GLU A 159 -17.56 9.35 5.07
N PHE A 160 -18.01 9.82 3.90
CA PHE A 160 -17.24 10.64 2.97
C PHE A 160 -17.87 12.02 2.79
N LEU A 161 -17.03 13.02 2.49
CA LEU A 161 -17.43 14.38 2.16
C LEU A 161 -16.75 14.81 0.85
N ILE A 162 -17.55 15.23 -0.12
CA ILE A 162 -17.07 15.84 -1.37
C ILE A 162 -17.01 17.36 -1.22
N VAL A 163 -15.88 17.95 -1.61
CA VAL A 163 -15.64 19.39 -1.73
C VAL A 163 -15.14 19.67 -3.15
N PHE A 164 -15.83 20.51 -3.91
CA PHE A 164 -15.37 20.91 -5.25
C PHE A 164 -14.23 21.93 -5.15
N ALA A 165 -13.20 21.78 -5.97
CA ALA A 165 -12.08 22.71 -6.06
C ALA A 165 -12.24 23.59 -7.31
N SER A 166 -13.11 24.60 -7.23
CA SER A 166 -13.55 25.36 -8.42
C SER A 166 -13.43 26.89 -8.25
N GLN A 167 -12.45 27.33 -7.46
CA GLN A 167 -12.06 28.74 -7.30
C GLN A 167 -13.21 29.72 -6.94
N LYS A 168 -14.16 29.32 -6.09
CA LYS A 168 -15.25 30.20 -5.64
C LYS A 168 -14.75 31.12 -4.53
N THR A 169 -14.66 32.41 -4.80
CA THR A 169 -14.06 33.41 -3.88
C THR A 169 -15.10 34.19 -3.06
N PHE A 170 -14.67 34.75 -1.93
CA PHE A 170 -15.54 35.61 -1.10
C PHE A 170 -15.98 36.87 -1.85
N GLU A 171 -15.10 37.46 -2.66
CA GLU A 171 -15.38 38.67 -3.44
C GLU A 171 -16.53 38.46 -4.44
N GLU A 172 -16.63 37.24 -5.00
CA GLU A 172 -17.70 36.87 -5.92
C GLU A 172 -18.99 36.47 -5.20
N TYR A 173 -18.88 35.80 -4.03
CA TYR A 173 -20.02 35.25 -3.28
C TYR A 173 -20.10 35.73 -1.82
N PRO A 174 -20.13 37.04 -1.53
CA PRO A 174 -20.01 37.55 -0.15
C PRO A 174 -21.16 37.19 0.80
N HIS A 175 -22.30 36.74 0.26
CA HIS A 175 -23.48 36.32 1.02
C HIS A 175 -23.69 34.80 1.06
N ASN A 176 -22.79 34.05 0.42
CA ASN A 176 -22.79 32.59 0.38
C ASN A 176 -21.33 32.13 0.40
N TYR A 177 -20.58 32.50 1.45
CA TYR A 177 -19.19 32.09 1.61
C TYR A 177 -18.98 31.42 2.97
N PRO A 178 -18.30 30.25 3.05
CA PRO A 178 -17.83 29.43 1.93
C PRO A 178 -19.00 29.03 1.00
N TYR A 179 -18.72 28.98 -0.31
CA TYR A 179 -19.78 28.75 -1.30
C TYR A 179 -20.34 27.34 -1.18
N LEU A 180 -21.66 27.28 -0.98
CA LEU A 180 -22.46 26.06 -0.96
C LEU A 180 -23.33 26.06 -2.23
N ASP A 181 -23.23 25.01 -3.03
CA ASP A 181 -24.00 24.85 -4.26
C ASP A 181 -25.46 24.43 -4.00
N PRO A 182 -26.34 24.43 -5.03
CA PRO A 182 -27.73 23.98 -4.88
C PRO A 182 -27.92 22.52 -4.46
N ASN A 183 -26.90 21.68 -4.62
CA ASN A 183 -26.91 20.26 -4.23
C ASN A 183 -26.33 20.03 -2.82
N GLY A 184 -25.82 21.07 -2.17
CA GLY A 184 -25.26 21.01 -0.82
C GLY A 184 -23.78 20.68 -0.73
N HIS A 185 -23.00 20.83 -1.81
CA HIS A 185 -21.55 20.67 -1.78
C HIS A 185 -20.83 22.00 -1.61
N TYR A 186 -19.75 21.99 -0.84
CA TYR A 186 -18.89 23.16 -0.67
C TYR A 186 -17.87 23.28 -1.79
N HIS A 187 -17.48 24.51 -2.11
CA HIS A 187 -16.45 24.80 -3.09
C HIS A 187 -15.26 25.56 -2.47
N THR A 188 -14.04 25.15 -2.77
CA THR A 188 -12.83 25.85 -2.35
C THR A 188 -12.63 27.15 -3.14
N ASN A 189 -11.77 28.03 -2.62
CA ASN A 189 -11.35 29.27 -3.30
C ASN A 189 -10.14 29.07 -4.22
N PHE A 190 -9.81 27.82 -4.53
CA PHE A 190 -8.73 27.43 -5.45
C PHE A 190 -9.20 26.30 -6.38
N GLU A 191 -8.39 26.02 -7.39
CA GLU A 191 -8.52 24.87 -8.29
C GLU A 191 -7.27 24.01 -8.11
N LEU A 192 -7.34 22.74 -8.49
CA LEU A 192 -6.18 21.85 -8.43
C LEU A 192 -5.37 21.96 -9.74
N ASP A 193 -4.04 21.85 -9.65
CA ASP A 193 -3.19 21.84 -10.85
C ASP A 193 -3.03 20.41 -11.38
N LYS A 194 -3.45 20.18 -12.63
CA LYS A 194 -3.22 18.91 -13.34
C LYS A 194 -1.75 18.53 -13.51
N GLY A 195 -0.82 19.48 -13.39
CA GLY A 195 0.63 19.25 -13.46
C GLY A 195 1.22 18.55 -12.23
N GLY A 196 0.45 18.50 -11.14
CA GLY A 196 0.93 18.13 -9.82
C GLY A 196 1.14 19.37 -8.95
N ASP A 197 0.70 19.33 -7.68
CA ASP A 197 0.87 20.42 -6.71
C ASP A 197 0.81 19.89 -5.27
N TYR A 198 0.96 20.77 -4.29
CA TYR A 198 0.70 20.47 -2.89
C TYR A 198 -0.81 20.37 -2.65
N LEU A 199 -1.22 19.49 -1.74
CA LEU A 199 -2.60 19.42 -1.26
C LEU A 199 -2.62 18.90 0.18
N ALA A 200 -3.28 19.62 1.08
CA ALA A 200 -3.34 19.26 2.49
C ALA A 200 -4.67 19.63 3.15
N LEU A 201 -5.00 18.84 4.17
CA LEU A 201 -6.03 19.06 5.17
C LEU A 201 -5.33 19.46 6.47
N VAL A 202 -5.71 20.61 7.00
CA VAL A 202 -5.09 21.24 8.18
C VAL A 202 -6.14 21.39 9.27
N ALA A 203 -5.76 21.08 10.50
CA ALA A 203 -6.62 21.19 11.68
C ALA A 203 -7.05 22.64 11.94
N ASP A 204 -7.99 22.80 12.87
CA ASP A 204 -8.57 24.08 13.28
C ASP A 204 -7.57 25.09 13.87
N ASP A 205 -6.41 24.62 14.34
CA ASP A 205 -5.30 25.48 14.79
C ASP A 205 -4.54 26.18 13.64
N GLY A 206 -4.84 25.84 12.39
CA GLY A 206 -4.23 26.39 11.17
C GLY A 206 -2.76 26.01 10.95
N ASN A 207 -2.22 25.07 11.72
CA ASN A 207 -0.80 24.68 11.66
C ASN A 207 -0.59 23.16 11.63
N THR A 208 -1.44 22.39 12.31
CA THR A 208 -1.32 20.93 12.38
C THR A 208 -1.86 20.32 11.10
N ILE A 209 -1.00 19.65 10.35
CA ILE A 209 -1.40 18.93 9.13
C ILE A 209 -2.07 17.62 9.54
N ALA A 210 -3.35 17.46 9.24
CA ALA A 210 -4.09 16.22 9.48
C ALA A 210 -3.84 15.20 8.36
N HIS A 211 -3.74 15.65 7.11
CA HIS A 211 -3.35 14.82 5.97
C HIS A 211 -2.74 15.67 4.86
N GLN A 212 -1.78 15.14 4.10
CA GLN A 212 -1.19 15.84 2.96
C GLN A 212 -0.63 14.88 1.91
N TYR A 213 -0.63 15.31 0.66
CA TYR A 213 0.15 14.67 -0.40
C TYR A 213 1.54 15.29 -0.46
N VAL A 214 2.58 14.49 -0.21
CA VAL A 214 3.97 14.94 -0.18
C VAL A 214 4.89 14.15 -1.12
N PRO A 215 5.94 14.78 -1.70
CA PRO A 215 6.24 16.22 -1.60
C PRO A 215 5.17 17.12 -2.26
N GLU A 216 4.53 16.61 -3.31
CA GLU A 216 3.38 17.13 -4.08
C GLU A 216 2.66 15.90 -4.67
N TYR A 217 1.38 15.98 -5.04
CA TYR A 217 0.74 14.93 -5.83
C TYR A 217 1.24 14.96 -7.29
N PRO A 218 1.27 13.82 -8.01
CA PRO A 218 1.88 13.76 -9.34
C PRO A 218 1.02 14.42 -10.43
N GLN A 219 1.55 14.50 -11.65
CA GLN A 219 0.75 14.90 -12.81
C GLN A 219 -0.51 14.03 -12.96
N GLN A 220 -1.64 14.67 -13.21
CA GLN A 220 -2.96 14.07 -13.31
C GLN A 220 -3.40 13.86 -14.76
N LEU A 221 -4.25 12.86 -14.96
CA LEU A 221 -4.89 12.57 -16.24
C LEU A 221 -6.33 13.07 -16.21
N THR A 222 -6.80 13.56 -17.35
CA THR A 222 -8.16 14.07 -17.47
C THR A 222 -9.20 12.98 -17.20
N ASN A 223 -10.18 13.29 -16.35
CA ASN A 223 -11.27 12.41 -15.93
C ASN A 223 -10.80 11.12 -15.23
N ILE A 224 -9.61 11.16 -14.61
CA ILE A 224 -9.09 10.08 -13.78
C ILE A 224 -8.77 10.69 -12.42
N SER A 225 -9.39 10.14 -11.38
CA SER A 225 -9.16 10.54 -10.01
C SER A 225 -7.88 9.91 -9.45
N TYR A 226 -7.37 10.53 -8.40
CA TYR A 226 -6.19 10.13 -7.65
C TYR A 226 -6.52 10.13 -6.17
N GLY A 227 -6.21 9.06 -5.46
CA GLY A 227 -6.57 8.97 -4.06
C GLY A 227 -5.74 7.98 -3.25
N MET A 228 -6.07 7.94 -1.97
CA MET A 228 -5.80 6.87 -1.01
C MET A 228 -6.56 5.60 -1.37
N ALA A 229 -6.26 5.09 -2.55
CA ALA A 229 -6.42 3.69 -2.86
C ALA A 229 -5.28 3.32 -3.81
N GLN A 230 -4.30 2.61 -3.24
CA GLN A 230 -3.29 1.82 -3.93
C GLN A 230 -2.15 2.63 -4.60
N HIS A 231 -1.23 3.20 -3.80
CA HIS A 231 0.13 3.31 -4.33
C HIS A 231 0.67 1.89 -4.48
N ALA A 232 0.52 1.34 -5.68
CA ALA A 232 1.04 0.05 -6.03
C ALA A 232 2.55 0.16 -6.13
N THR A 233 3.23 -0.22 -5.05
CA THR A 233 4.64 -0.54 -5.18
C THR A 233 4.74 -1.92 -5.82
N THR A 234 5.48 -1.95 -6.91
CA THR A 234 5.92 -3.22 -7.47
C THR A 234 7.15 -3.66 -6.69
N LEU A 235 6.96 -4.62 -5.78
CA LEU A 235 8.02 -5.23 -4.99
C LEU A 235 8.94 -6.08 -5.86
N VAL A 236 8.35 -6.81 -6.80
CA VAL A 236 9.09 -7.62 -7.79
C VAL A 236 8.51 -7.29 -9.16
N PRO A 237 9.24 -6.60 -10.05
CA PRO A 237 8.75 -6.31 -11.40
C PRO A 237 8.92 -7.49 -12.36
N THR A 238 8.15 -7.49 -13.45
CA THR A 238 8.49 -8.34 -14.59
C THR A 238 9.86 -7.94 -15.13
N GLY A 239 10.70 -8.93 -15.40
CA GLY A 239 12.08 -8.71 -15.81
C GLY A 239 13.06 -8.52 -14.65
N ALA A 240 12.62 -8.64 -13.38
CA ALA A 240 13.51 -8.66 -12.22
C ALA A 240 14.62 -9.71 -12.38
N ILE A 241 15.80 -9.43 -11.85
CA ILE A 241 16.90 -10.39 -11.81
C ILE A 241 16.59 -11.45 -10.75
N ALA A 242 16.83 -12.71 -11.10
CA ALA A 242 16.57 -13.87 -10.25
C ALA A 242 17.74 -14.84 -10.29
N SER A 243 18.03 -15.47 -9.16
CA SER A 243 18.86 -16.67 -9.08
C SER A 243 17.99 -17.88 -9.43
N TYR A 244 18.49 -18.81 -10.24
CA TYR A 244 17.74 -20.00 -10.63
C TYR A 244 18.61 -21.26 -10.72
N HIS A 245 17.98 -22.40 -10.41
CA HIS A 245 18.59 -23.72 -10.44
C HIS A 245 17.60 -24.75 -10.95
N VAL A 246 18.05 -25.62 -11.85
CA VAL A 246 17.30 -26.80 -12.25
C VAL A 246 17.76 -27.94 -11.35
N PRO A 247 16.96 -28.32 -10.33
CA PRO A 247 17.39 -29.25 -9.30
C PRO A 247 17.67 -30.64 -9.85
N ASN A 248 18.55 -31.38 -9.20
CA ASN A 248 18.89 -32.75 -9.53
C ASN A 248 18.84 -33.64 -8.28
N SER A 249 19.19 -34.93 -8.42
CA SER A 249 19.15 -35.89 -7.31
C SER A 249 19.98 -35.49 -6.08
N GLY A 250 21.03 -34.68 -6.24
CA GLY A 250 21.84 -34.17 -5.14
C GLY A 250 21.10 -33.18 -4.24
N ASP A 251 20.03 -32.56 -4.76
CA ASP A 251 19.22 -31.56 -4.06
C ASP A 251 18.10 -32.20 -3.22
N ALA A 252 17.94 -33.52 -3.26
CA ALA A 252 16.86 -34.23 -2.59
C ALA A 252 16.80 -34.02 -1.06
N GLY A 253 17.94 -33.70 -0.45
CA GLY A 253 18.04 -33.41 0.99
C GLY A 253 17.69 -31.98 1.38
N LEU A 254 17.58 -31.04 0.43
CA LEU A 254 17.38 -29.61 0.73
C LEU A 254 15.96 -29.27 1.16
N GLY A 255 14.96 -30.10 0.81
CA GLY A 255 13.56 -29.82 1.14
C GLY A 255 13.14 -28.41 0.69
N THR A 256 12.73 -27.57 1.65
CA THR A 256 12.37 -26.16 1.43
C THR A 256 13.45 -25.17 1.86
N ASP A 257 14.62 -25.63 2.31
CA ASP A 257 15.69 -24.76 2.83
C ASP A 257 16.15 -23.74 1.79
N TRP A 258 16.11 -24.11 0.50
CA TRP A 258 16.40 -23.21 -0.62
C TRP A 258 15.43 -22.04 -0.77
N THR A 259 14.31 -22.02 -0.04
CA THR A 259 13.33 -20.91 -0.07
C THR A 259 13.58 -19.87 1.03
N GLU A 260 14.46 -20.16 1.97
CA GLU A 260 14.73 -19.30 3.12
C GLU A 260 15.50 -18.02 2.72
N LEU A 261 15.28 -16.94 3.48
CA LEU A 261 15.96 -15.66 3.26
C LEU A 261 17.50 -15.81 3.30
N GLY A 262 18.03 -16.64 4.19
CA GLY A 262 19.47 -16.81 4.41
C GLY A 262 20.15 -17.91 3.58
N PHE A 263 19.46 -18.51 2.61
CA PHE A 263 20.05 -19.56 1.76
C PHE A 263 21.11 -18.98 0.82
N ASP A 264 22.27 -19.62 0.75
CA ASP A 264 23.37 -19.26 -0.15
C ASP A 264 23.12 -19.83 -1.55
N ASP A 265 22.62 -18.98 -2.46
CA ASP A 265 22.41 -19.29 -3.88
C ASP A 265 23.53 -18.75 -4.78
N SER A 266 24.69 -18.38 -4.24
CA SER A 266 25.79 -17.81 -5.02
C SER A 266 26.35 -18.74 -6.12
N ALA A 267 26.07 -20.04 -6.01
CA ALA A 267 26.44 -21.05 -7.03
C ALA A 267 25.37 -21.25 -8.11
N TRP A 268 24.20 -20.61 -7.98
CA TRP A 268 23.11 -20.72 -8.94
C TRP A 268 23.35 -19.82 -10.16
N ASN A 269 22.64 -20.10 -11.24
CA ASN A 269 22.68 -19.23 -12.41
C ASN A 269 21.83 -17.98 -12.15
N THR A 270 22.12 -16.88 -12.82
CA THR A 270 21.31 -15.66 -12.74
C THR A 270 20.63 -15.38 -14.08
N GLY A 271 19.39 -14.93 -14.04
CA GLY A 271 18.59 -14.62 -15.24
C GLY A 271 17.51 -13.59 -14.94
N SER A 272 16.84 -13.09 -15.98
CA SER A 272 15.68 -12.22 -15.81
C SER A 272 14.40 -13.07 -15.70
N THR A 273 13.47 -12.68 -14.82
CA THR A 273 12.15 -13.32 -14.69
C THR A 273 11.39 -13.31 -16.02
N GLY A 274 10.53 -14.30 -16.22
CA GLY A 274 10.07 -14.74 -17.53
C GLY A 274 10.87 -15.95 -17.99
N PHE A 275 10.85 -17.04 -17.23
CA PHE A 275 11.55 -18.28 -17.58
C PHE A 275 10.74 -19.10 -18.58
N GLY A 276 11.38 -19.58 -19.65
CA GLY A 276 10.73 -20.32 -20.72
C GLY A 276 11.66 -20.99 -21.72
N PHE A 277 11.09 -21.47 -22.83
CA PHE A 277 11.86 -22.13 -23.90
C PHE A 277 11.94 -21.21 -25.12
N GLY A 278 13.14 -20.73 -25.43
CA GLY A 278 13.37 -19.82 -26.55
C GLY A 278 13.76 -18.40 -26.12
N SER A 279 14.14 -17.61 -27.13
CA SER A 279 14.74 -16.28 -26.96
C SER A 279 13.74 -15.16 -26.59
N GLU A 280 12.45 -15.42 -26.69
CA GLU A 280 11.37 -14.50 -26.33
C GLU A 280 11.17 -14.35 -24.81
N PHE A 281 11.81 -15.23 -24.03
CA PHE A 281 11.77 -15.27 -22.58
C PHE A 281 12.89 -14.44 -21.96
N GLY A 282 12.65 -13.94 -20.73
CA GLY A 282 13.68 -13.28 -19.93
C GLY A 282 14.85 -14.21 -19.63
N THR A 283 14.58 -15.50 -19.44
CA THR A 283 15.59 -16.55 -19.32
C THR A 283 15.17 -17.82 -20.05
N ASP A 284 16.00 -18.28 -20.98
CA ASP A 284 15.81 -19.54 -21.69
C ASP A 284 16.36 -20.71 -20.87
N VAL A 285 15.49 -21.65 -20.51
CA VAL A 285 15.80 -22.89 -19.77
C VAL A 285 15.52 -24.15 -20.58
N GLN A 286 15.31 -24.01 -21.90
CA GLN A 286 14.95 -25.11 -22.78
C GLN A 286 15.93 -26.28 -22.70
N GLN A 287 17.23 -26.00 -22.72
CA GLN A 287 18.26 -27.04 -22.71
C GLN A 287 18.27 -27.84 -21.41
N GLN A 288 17.95 -27.22 -20.27
CA GLN A 288 17.98 -27.88 -18.97
C GLN A 288 16.67 -28.59 -18.62
N MET A 289 15.54 -28.15 -19.17
CA MET A 289 14.21 -28.63 -18.76
C MET A 289 13.47 -29.43 -19.83
N GLN A 290 13.51 -29.03 -21.10
CA GLN A 290 12.65 -29.63 -22.13
C GLN A 290 12.96 -31.12 -22.32
N ASN A 291 12.02 -31.99 -21.96
CA ASN A 291 12.19 -33.46 -21.93
C ASN A 291 13.34 -33.95 -21.01
N VAL A 292 13.78 -33.14 -20.05
CA VAL A 292 14.91 -33.44 -19.15
C VAL A 292 14.50 -33.32 -17.69
N ASN A 293 13.86 -32.22 -17.30
CA ASN A 293 13.51 -31.92 -15.91
C ASN A 293 12.17 -31.19 -15.81
N ALA A 294 11.37 -31.57 -14.82
CA ALA A 294 10.08 -30.96 -14.55
C ALA A 294 10.17 -29.71 -13.68
N SER A 295 11.28 -29.52 -12.98
CA SER A 295 11.37 -28.58 -11.88
C SER A 295 12.37 -27.48 -12.16
N LEU A 296 12.02 -26.27 -11.72
CA LEU A 296 12.87 -25.09 -11.74
C LEU A 296 12.71 -24.36 -10.40
N TRP A 297 13.81 -24.10 -9.72
CA TRP A 297 13.83 -23.30 -8.51
C TRP A 297 14.30 -21.90 -8.85
N ILE A 298 13.56 -20.90 -8.40
CA ILE A 298 13.81 -19.49 -8.68
C ILE A 298 13.76 -18.73 -7.37
N ARG A 299 14.74 -17.86 -7.14
CA ARG A 299 14.81 -16.95 -6.00
C ARG A 299 14.93 -15.53 -6.53
N ILE A 300 14.03 -14.66 -6.07
CA ILE A 300 14.00 -13.25 -6.44
C ILE A 300 14.16 -12.46 -5.15
N GLU A 301 15.34 -11.87 -4.98
CA GLU A 301 15.61 -10.95 -3.89
C GLU A 301 15.01 -9.58 -4.23
N PHE A 302 14.34 -8.97 -3.26
CA PHE A 302 13.84 -7.61 -3.36
C PHE A 302 14.01 -6.89 -2.02
N ASP A 303 14.30 -5.60 -2.08
CA ASP A 303 14.60 -4.78 -0.91
C ASP A 303 13.49 -3.77 -0.67
N LEU A 304 12.89 -3.82 0.51
CA LEU A 304 11.93 -2.82 0.97
C LEU A 304 12.63 -1.58 1.56
N GLY A 305 13.95 -1.63 1.74
CA GLY A 305 14.72 -0.58 2.41
C GLY A 305 14.17 -0.30 3.80
N GLU A 306 13.92 0.98 4.09
CA GLU A 306 13.37 1.44 5.37
C GLU A 306 11.83 1.46 5.40
N ILE A 307 11.14 0.94 4.37
CA ILE A 307 9.68 0.86 4.36
C ILE A 307 9.25 -0.19 5.41
N ASP A 308 8.39 0.23 6.35
CA ASP A 308 7.75 -0.69 7.30
C ASP A 308 6.66 -1.50 6.59
N PRO A 309 6.76 -2.84 6.52
CA PRO A 309 5.74 -3.67 5.89
C PRO A 309 4.36 -3.59 6.56
N ALA A 310 4.27 -3.10 7.80
CA ALA A 310 2.99 -2.86 8.47
C ALA A 310 2.14 -1.78 7.77
N LEU A 311 2.75 -0.96 6.92
CA LEU A 311 2.05 0.06 6.11
C LEU A 311 1.30 -0.54 4.92
N PHE A 312 1.60 -1.79 4.53
CA PHE A 312 0.89 -2.44 3.45
C PHE A 312 -0.48 -2.92 3.92
N GLU A 313 -1.52 -2.56 3.18
CA GLU A 313 -2.90 -2.97 3.45
C GLU A 313 -3.31 -4.17 2.60
N THR A 314 -2.63 -4.42 1.48
CA THR A 314 -2.84 -5.60 0.65
C THR A 314 -1.54 -6.03 -0.03
N MET A 315 -1.49 -7.30 -0.44
CA MET A 315 -0.41 -7.88 -1.25
C MET A 315 -0.99 -8.81 -2.30
N MET A 316 -0.55 -8.66 -3.54
CA MET A 316 -1.02 -9.41 -4.68
C MET A 316 0.14 -10.04 -5.45
N LEU A 317 0.02 -11.33 -5.73
CA LEU A 317 0.90 -12.02 -6.68
C LEU A 317 0.22 -12.07 -8.04
N ARG A 318 0.79 -11.39 -9.03
CA ARG A 318 0.33 -11.46 -10.42
C ARG A 318 1.23 -12.42 -11.17
N MET A 319 0.72 -13.58 -11.57
CA MET A 319 1.51 -14.65 -12.16
C MET A 319 0.96 -15.07 -13.52
N ARG A 320 1.84 -15.15 -14.52
CA ARG A 320 1.64 -15.96 -15.72
C ARG A 320 2.38 -17.27 -15.54
N TYR A 321 1.73 -18.38 -15.88
CA TYR A 321 2.27 -19.73 -15.78
C TYR A 321 1.56 -20.63 -16.78
N GLU A 322 2.33 -21.50 -17.45
CA GLU A 322 1.77 -22.53 -18.33
C GLU A 322 1.26 -23.68 -17.46
N ASP A 323 2.16 -24.45 -16.86
CA ASP A 323 1.83 -25.65 -16.10
C ASP A 323 1.50 -25.36 -14.62
N GLY A 324 2.48 -25.36 -13.74
CA GLY A 324 2.23 -25.22 -12.30
C GLY A 324 3.34 -24.49 -11.57
N PHE A 325 3.04 -24.04 -10.36
CA PHE A 325 4.04 -23.47 -9.48
C PHE A 325 3.65 -23.60 -8.01
N VAL A 326 4.66 -23.48 -7.15
CA VAL A 326 4.49 -23.21 -5.72
C VAL A 326 5.30 -21.98 -5.36
N ALA A 327 4.69 -21.03 -4.65
CA ALA A 327 5.32 -19.79 -4.24
C ALA A 327 5.56 -19.76 -2.72
N TYR A 328 6.71 -19.18 -2.34
CA TYR A 328 7.14 -19.00 -0.97
C TYR A 328 7.68 -17.58 -0.77
N LEU A 329 7.49 -17.02 0.42
CA LEU A 329 8.07 -15.75 0.84
C LEU A 329 8.87 -15.99 2.11
N ASN A 330 10.17 -15.66 2.08
CA ASN A 330 11.07 -15.78 3.22
C ASN A 330 11.02 -17.18 3.90
N GLY A 331 10.97 -18.25 3.11
CA GLY A 331 10.90 -19.63 3.60
C GLY A 331 9.50 -20.14 3.95
N ARG A 332 8.46 -19.32 3.80
CA ARG A 332 7.08 -19.68 4.14
C ARG A 332 6.23 -19.84 2.90
N TYR A 333 5.42 -20.91 2.86
CA TYR A 333 4.47 -21.16 1.78
C TYR A 333 3.44 -20.03 1.65
N LEU A 334 3.17 -19.61 0.41
CA LEU A 334 2.14 -18.63 0.06
C LEU A 334 0.94 -19.29 -0.64
N THR A 335 1.20 -19.92 -1.78
CA THR A 335 0.15 -20.44 -2.66
C THR A 335 0.74 -21.43 -3.66
N GLU A 336 -0.11 -22.23 -4.28
CA GLU A 336 0.25 -23.13 -5.37
C GLU A 336 -0.83 -23.14 -6.46
N ARG A 337 -0.41 -23.45 -7.68
CA ARG A 337 -1.31 -23.75 -8.79
C ARG A 337 -0.82 -25.02 -9.48
N ASN A 338 -1.73 -25.95 -9.71
CA ASN A 338 -1.47 -27.17 -10.47
C ASN A 338 -0.27 -27.99 -9.95
N ALA A 339 -0.03 -27.94 -8.63
CA ALA A 339 1.03 -28.67 -7.95
C ALA A 339 0.47 -29.94 -7.28
N PRO A 340 1.29 -30.99 -7.06
CA PRO A 340 0.85 -32.26 -6.49
C PRO A 340 0.57 -32.21 -4.97
N GLY A 341 0.64 -31.03 -4.36
CA GLY A 341 0.46 -30.81 -2.92
C GLY A 341 1.73 -31.03 -2.10
N LEU A 342 1.82 -30.33 -0.96
CA LEU A 342 2.98 -30.35 -0.08
C LEU A 342 3.10 -31.63 0.78
N PRO A 343 4.33 -32.03 1.17
CA PRO A 343 5.63 -31.44 0.80
C PRO A 343 6.00 -31.78 -0.65
N LEU A 344 6.62 -30.84 -1.37
CA LEU A 344 7.05 -31.04 -2.75
C LEU A 344 8.49 -31.58 -2.82
N PRO A 345 8.74 -32.76 -3.43
CA PRO A 345 10.07 -33.18 -3.81
C PRO A 345 10.70 -32.26 -4.86
N TRP A 346 12.03 -32.25 -4.94
CA TRP A 346 12.80 -31.44 -5.89
C TRP A 346 12.45 -31.69 -7.37
N ASN A 347 11.92 -32.87 -7.71
CA ASN A 347 11.59 -33.31 -9.07
C ASN A 347 10.07 -33.37 -9.33
N SER A 348 9.30 -32.54 -8.63
CA SER A 348 7.85 -32.49 -8.80
C SER A 348 7.44 -32.02 -10.20
N THR A 349 6.33 -32.56 -10.69
CA THR A 349 5.69 -32.18 -11.96
C THR A 349 4.37 -31.49 -11.69
N ALA A 350 3.87 -30.73 -12.67
CA ALA A 350 2.50 -30.25 -12.62
C ALA A 350 1.50 -31.41 -12.71
N LEU A 351 0.27 -31.24 -12.19
CA LEU A 351 -0.75 -32.29 -12.19
C LEU A 351 -1.42 -32.47 -13.56
N THR A 352 -1.63 -31.37 -14.30
CA THR A 352 -2.31 -31.37 -15.59
C THR A 352 -1.66 -30.43 -16.58
N ASP A 353 -1.67 -30.80 -17.86
CA ASP A 353 -1.34 -29.87 -18.97
C ASP A 353 -2.34 -28.70 -19.00
N ARG A 354 -1.84 -27.50 -19.23
CA ARG A 354 -2.62 -26.25 -19.29
C ARG A 354 -2.41 -25.57 -20.62
N PRO A 355 -3.49 -25.07 -21.27
CA PRO A 355 -3.37 -24.51 -22.60
C PRO A 355 -2.61 -23.18 -22.56
N ILE A 356 -1.79 -22.94 -23.59
CA ILE A 356 -0.96 -21.74 -23.73
C ILE A 356 -1.77 -20.43 -23.65
N GLU A 357 -3.04 -20.42 -24.07
CA GLU A 357 -3.89 -19.23 -24.01
C GLU A 357 -4.11 -18.74 -22.57
N ASP A 358 -4.19 -19.66 -21.61
CA ASP A 358 -4.32 -19.35 -20.19
C ASP A 358 -2.98 -18.88 -19.59
N SER A 359 -1.83 -19.19 -20.21
CA SER A 359 -0.51 -18.76 -19.74
C SER A 359 -0.16 -17.33 -20.14
N LEU A 360 -0.88 -16.75 -21.10
CA LEU A 360 -0.62 -15.39 -21.59
C LEU A 360 -1.27 -14.30 -20.73
N VAL A 361 -2.23 -14.67 -19.88
CA VAL A 361 -2.98 -13.74 -19.01
C VAL A 361 -2.48 -13.86 -17.57
N PHE A 362 -2.29 -12.72 -16.91
CA PHE A 362 -1.96 -12.72 -15.49
C PHE A 362 -3.14 -13.24 -14.66
N GLU A 363 -2.89 -14.25 -13.84
CA GLU A 363 -3.74 -14.54 -12.69
C GLU A 363 -3.34 -13.65 -11.53
N GLU A 364 -4.32 -13.05 -10.86
CA GLU A 364 -4.11 -12.22 -9.68
C GLU A 364 -4.49 -13.00 -8.42
N ILE A 365 -3.52 -13.18 -7.52
CA ILE A 365 -3.67 -14.00 -6.33
C ILE A 365 -3.51 -13.12 -5.10
N ASN A 366 -4.57 -13.07 -4.30
CA ASN A 366 -4.57 -12.32 -3.04
C ASN A 366 -3.70 -13.00 -1.99
N LEU A 367 -2.69 -12.27 -1.52
CA LEU A 367 -1.75 -12.68 -0.47
C LEU A 367 -1.87 -11.84 0.81
N LEU A 368 -2.99 -11.14 1.02
CA LEU A 368 -3.25 -10.32 2.21
C LEU A 368 -2.91 -11.05 3.52
N ALA A 369 -3.31 -12.32 3.63
CA ALA A 369 -3.07 -13.15 4.81
C ALA A 369 -1.58 -13.42 5.12
N TYR A 370 -0.67 -13.04 4.22
CA TYR A 370 0.76 -13.28 4.28
C TYR A 370 1.61 -12.00 4.39
N LEU A 371 0.97 -10.83 4.54
CA LEU A 371 1.67 -9.55 4.69
C LEU A 371 2.68 -9.55 5.83
N ASN A 372 2.33 -10.19 6.94
CA ASN A 372 3.17 -10.34 8.14
C ASN A 372 4.46 -11.15 7.90
N LEU A 373 4.65 -11.73 6.72
CA LEU A 373 5.87 -12.43 6.34
C LEU A 373 6.92 -11.51 5.71
N LEU A 374 6.51 -10.33 5.23
CA LEU A 374 7.44 -9.30 4.77
C LEU A 374 8.26 -8.77 5.95
N LYS A 375 9.51 -8.43 5.67
CA LYS A 375 10.43 -7.81 6.61
C LYS A 375 10.87 -6.47 6.06
N SER A 376 11.16 -5.50 6.92
CA SER A 376 11.94 -4.35 6.47
C SER A 376 13.28 -4.82 5.88
N GLY A 377 13.77 -4.10 4.88
CA GLY A 377 14.97 -4.50 4.13
C GLY A 377 14.74 -5.68 3.17
N ILE A 378 15.72 -6.58 3.12
CA ILE A 378 15.81 -7.67 2.14
C ILE A 378 14.77 -8.76 2.40
N ASN A 379 14.06 -9.16 1.34
CA ASN A 379 13.12 -10.26 1.27
C ASN A 379 13.43 -11.16 0.08
N VAL A 380 12.97 -12.41 0.12
CA VAL A 380 13.10 -13.36 -0.99
C VAL A 380 11.76 -13.96 -1.33
N LEU A 381 11.34 -13.77 -2.59
CA LEU A 381 10.25 -14.50 -3.22
C LEU A 381 10.83 -15.71 -3.95
N ALA A 382 10.48 -16.91 -3.51
CA ALA A 382 10.96 -18.15 -4.08
C ALA A 382 9.83 -18.90 -4.81
N ILE A 383 10.10 -19.36 -6.02
CA ILE A 383 9.13 -20.09 -6.86
C ILE A 383 9.69 -21.44 -7.28
N HIS A 384 8.93 -22.51 -7.01
CA HIS A 384 9.15 -23.82 -7.61
C HIS A 384 8.27 -23.92 -8.86
N GLY A 385 8.84 -23.65 -10.02
CA GLY A 385 8.19 -23.84 -11.31
C GLY A 385 8.09 -25.33 -11.64
N LEU A 386 6.90 -25.76 -12.03
CA LEU A 386 6.56 -27.15 -12.35
C LEU A 386 6.15 -27.24 -13.81
N ASN A 387 6.74 -28.17 -14.52
CA ASN A 387 6.44 -28.52 -15.89
C ASN A 387 5.77 -29.92 -15.91
N ASP A 388 4.81 -30.10 -16.81
CA ASP A 388 4.36 -31.40 -17.30
C ASP A 388 5.49 -31.95 -18.18
N ILE A 389 6.05 -33.12 -17.88
CA ILE A 389 7.13 -33.71 -18.71
C ILE A 389 6.54 -34.24 -20.02
#